data_AF-A0A1V4ZZ45-F1
#
_entry.id   AF-A0A1V4ZZ45-F1
#
_cell.length_a   1.000
_cell.length_b   1.000
_cell.length_c   1.000
_cell.angle_alpha   90.00
_cell.angle_beta   90.00
_cell.angle_gamma   90.00
#
_symmetry.space_group_name_H-M   'P 1'
#
loop_
_entity.id
_entity.type
_entity.pdbx_description
1 polymer ?
#
loop_
_entity_poly.entity_id
_entity_poly.type
_entity_poly.pdbx_seq_one_letter_code
_entity_poly.pdbx_strand_id
1 'polypeptide(L)'
;MIVSGVVSILTMGNEVVIGIVLLCPGIAFLITGIIRHRRYGDDPESDERSKKIGAYGLSYAWLTGLFFMFGLFWLDYLSIFKLSAQNALALSILVLAISAVLYPVYISRRGDVD
;
A
#
# COMPACT_ATOMS: atom_id res chain seq x y z
N MET A 1 1.44 -11.24 0.46
CA MET A 1 2.74 -10.54 0.51
C MET A 1 3.75 -11.26 1.40
N ILE A 2 3.47 -11.55 2.68
CA ILE A 2 4.43 -12.20 3.58
C ILE A 2 4.88 -13.59 3.10
N VAL A 3 3.94 -14.48 2.78
CA VAL A 3 4.26 -15.84 2.29
C VAL A 3 5.08 -15.78 1.00
N SER A 4 4.73 -14.88 0.08
CA SER A 4 5.47 -14.67 -1.18
C SER A 4 6.87 -14.09 -0.94
N GLY A 5 7.05 -13.18 0.02
CA GLY A 5 8.36 -12.67 0.42
C GLY A 5 9.24 -13.73 1.06
N VAL A 6 8.69 -14.56 1.96
CA VAL A 6 9.40 -15.68 2.57
C VAL A 6 9.82 -16.71 1.52
N VAL A 7 8.92 -17.09 0.62
CA VAL A 7 9.22 -18.04 -0.46
C VAL A 7 10.30 -17.47 -1.39
N SER A 8 10.23 -16.19 -1.75
CA SER A 8 11.23 -15.53 -2.61
C SER A 8 12.63 -15.54 -1.98
N ILE A 9 12.76 -15.28 -0.67
CA ILE A 9 14.05 -15.33 0.03
C ILE A 9 14.63 -16.76 0.04
N LEU A 10 13.78 -17.77 0.19
CA LEU A 10 14.19 -19.17 0.27
C LEU A 10 14.57 -19.77 -1.10
N THR A 11 13.95 -19.30 -2.19
CA THR A 11 14.17 -19.86 -3.54
C THR A 11 15.16 -19.06 -4.38
N MET A 12 15.29 -17.74 -4.14
CA MET A 12 16.10 -16.82 -4.96
C MET A 12 17.27 -16.25 -4.14
N GLY A 13 18.15 -17.13 -3.66
CA GLY A 13 19.25 -16.80 -2.72
C GLY A 13 20.23 -15.69 -3.15
N ASN A 14 20.10 -15.12 -4.36
CA ASN A 14 20.91 -14.02 -4.86
C ASN A 14 20.14 -12.70 -5.09
N GLU A 15 18.79 -12.70 -5.05
CA GLU A 15 17.93 -11.52 -5.27
C GLU A 15 17.11 -11.18 -4.01
N VAL A 16 17.80 -11.09 -2.88
CA VAL A 16 17.21 -10.85 -1.54
C VAL A 16 16.38 -9.56 -1.48
N VAL A 17 16.65 -8.60 -2.37
CA VAL A 17 15.94 -7.32 -2.48
C VAL A 17 14.44 -7.51 -2.73
N ILE A 18 14.05 -8.44 -3.62
CA ILE A 18 12.63 -8.71 -3.93
C ILE A 18 11.92 -9.27 -2.70
N GLY A 19 12.59 -10.19 -2.01
CA GLY A 19 12.13 -10.75 -0.75
C GLY A 19 11.84 -9.67 0.28
N ILE A 20 12.81 -8.78 0.54
CA ILE A 20 12.67 -7.69 1.52
C ILE A 20 11.52 -6.75 1.15
N VAL A 21 11.41 -6.34 -0.12
CA VAL A 21 10.36 -5.44 -0.61
C VAL A 21 8.96 -6.02 -0.44
N LEU A 22 8.80 -7.35 -0.52
CA LEU A 22 7.51 -8.02 -0.31
C LEU A 22 7.21 -8.29 1.18
N LEU A 23 8.25 -8.54 1.97
CA LEU A 23 8.12 -8.99 3.36
C LEU A 23 7.89 -7.80 4.31
N CYS A 24 8.61 -6.69 4.14
CA CYS A 24 8.48 -5.50 4.99
C CYS A 24 7.06 -4.87 4.99
N PRO A 25 6.42 -4.60 3.84
CA PRO A 25 5.05 -4.08 3.82
C PRO A 25 4.06 -5.11 4.37
N GLY A 26 4.26 -6.39 4.07
CA GLY A 26 3.42 -7.47 4.58
C GLY A 26 3.42 -7.54 6.10
N ILE A 27 4.59 -7.50 6.74
CA ILE A 27 4.71 -7.44 8.20
C ILE A 27 4.08 -6.16 8.75
N ALA A 28 4.35 -5.00 8.13
CA ALA A 28 3.80 -3.73 8.58
C ALA A 28 2.27 -3.75 8.61
N PHE A 29 1.63 -4.29 7.55
CA PHE A 29 0.18 -4.48 7.47
C PHE A 29 -0.36 -5.45 8.52
N LEU A 30 0.36 -6.54 8.79
CA LEU A 30 -0.06 -7.54 9.76
C LEU A 30 0.03 -6.97 11.19
N ILE A 31 1.11 -6.26 11.51
CA ILE A 31 1.28 -5.58 12.80
C ILE A 31 0.21 -4.51 13.00
N THR A 32 -0.04 -3.65 11.99
CA THR A 32 -1.10 -2.64 12.11
C THR A 32 -2.48 -3.27 12.23
N GLY A 33 -2.75 -4.34 11.49
CA GLY A 33 -3.98 -5.12 11.59
C GLY A 33 -4.21 -5.70 13.00
N ILE A 34 -3.18 -6.34 13.57
CA ILE A 34 -3.24 -6.90 14.94
C ILE A 34 -3.42 -5.79 15.97
N ILE A 35 -2.64 -4.71 15.89
CA ILE A 35 -2.74 -3.59 16.85
C ILE A 35 -4.14 -2.98 16.80
N ARG A 36 -4.68 -2.76 15.59
CA ARG A 36 -6.03 -2.21 15.41
C ARG A 36 -7.09 -3.16 15.94
N HIS A 37 -6.99 -4.46 15.65
CA HIS A 37 -7.94 -5.44 16.14
C HIS A 37 -7.91 -5.56 17.67
N ARG A 38 -6.72 -5.53 18.29
CA ARG A 38 -6.60 -5.60 19.76
C ARG A 38 -7.04 -4.31 20.48
N ARG A 39 -6.94 -3.14 19.83
CA ARG A 39 -7.39 -1.87 20.43
C ARG A 39 -8.89 -1.63 20.28
N TYR A 40 -9.52 -2.16 19.22
CA TYR A 40 -10.90 -1.84 18.86
C TYR A 40 -11.79 -3.09 18.74
N GLY A 41 -11.35 -4.23 19.28
CA GLY A 41 -12.04 -5.53 19.16
C GLY A 41 -13.36 -5.60 19.94
N ASP A 42 -13.46 -4.83 21.02
CA ASP A 42 -14.64 -4.76 21.91
C ASP A 42 -15.27 -3.34 21.97
N ASP A 43 -14.82 -2.40 21.12
CA ASP A 43 -15.38 -1.04 21.07
C ASP A 43 -16.71 -1.02 20.28
N PRO A 44 -17.63 -0.07 20.59
CA PRO A 44 -18.98 -0.06 20.05
C PRO A 44 -18.94 0.08 18.53
N GLU A 45 -19.94 -0.53 17.88
CA GLU A 45 -20.20 -0.52 16.44
C GLU A 45 -19.45 0.58 15.69
N SER A 46 -18.45 0.19 14.88
CA SER A 46 -17.52 1.08 14.17
C SER A 46 -18.19 2.39 13.76
N ASP A 47 -17.85 3.44 14.53
CA ASP A 47 -18.28 4.82 14.32
C ASP A 47 -18.28 5.16 12.81
N GLU A 48 -19.38 5.72 12.31
CA GLU A 48 -19.58 6.03 10.88
C GLU A 48 -18.39 6.83 10.32
N ARG A 49 -17.82 7.70 11.17
CA ARG A 49 -16.61 8.46 10.87
C ARG A 49 -15.41 7.58 10.52
N SER A 50 -15.16 6.49 11.25
CA SER A 50 -14.05 5.56 10.97
C SER A 50 -14.24 4.82 9.64
N LYS A 51 -15.48 4.49 9.28
CA LYS A 51 -15.81 3.89 7.98
C LYS A 51 -15.56 4.87 6.84
N LYS A 52 -16.02 6.13 6.99
CA LYS A 52 -15.76 7.21 6.02
C LYS A 52 -14.26 7.43 5.81
N ILE A 53 -13.47 7.57 6.88
CA ILE A 53 -12.02 7.78 6.77
C ILE A 53 -11.33 6.65 6.00
N GLY A 54 -11.71 5.39 6.28
CA GLY A 54 -11.18 4.23 5.59
C GLY A 54 -11.54 4.23 4.10
N ALA A 55 -12.81 4.49 3.77
CA ALA A 55 -13.29 4.53 2.40
C ALA A 55 -12.62 5.66 1.59
N TYR A 56 -12.66 6.89 2.09
CA TYR A 56 -12.03 8.04 1.42
C TYR A 56 -10.52 7.85 1.28
N GLY A 57 -9.84 7.42 2.35
CA GLY A 57 -8.40 7.19 2.30
C GLY A 57 -8.00 6.12 1.27
N LEU A 58 -8.79 5.06 1.15
CA LEU A 58 -8.56 4.03 0.15
C LEU A 58 -8.86 4.53 -1.27
N SER A 59 -9.93 5.32 -1.47
CA SER A 59 -10.25 5.94 -2.76
C SER A 59 -9.13 6.86 -3.25
N TYR A 60 -8.59 7.73 -2.38
CA TYR A 60 -7.46 8.59 -2.74
C TYR A 60 -6.20 7.79 -3.04
N ALA A 61 -5.96 6.69 -2.32
CA ALA A 61 -4.83 5.81 -2.59
C ALA A 61 -4.93 5.17 -3.98
N TRP A 62 -6.10 4.62 -4.33
CA TRP A 62 -6.35 4.06 -5.66
C TRP A 62 -6.19 5.10 -6.76
N LEU A 63 -6.75 6.29 -6.58
CA LEU A 63 -6.63 7.38 -7.55
C LEU A 63 -5.15 7.76 -7.77
N THR A 64 -4.36 7.82 -6.70
CA THR A 64 -2.92 8.09 -6.77
C THR A 64 -2.17 6.98 -7.50
N GLY A 65 -2.49 5.72 -7.22
CA GLY A 65 -1.91 4.58 -7.92
C GLY A 65 -2.23 4.59 -9.42
N LEU A 66 -3.47 4.94 -9.79
CA LEU A 66 -3.89 5.07 -11.19
C LEU A 66 -3.12 6.19 -11.91
N PHE A 67 -3.02 7.38 -11.31
CA PHE A 67 -2.23 8.48 -11.89
C PHE A 67 -0.76 8.12 -12.05
N PHE A 68 -0.18 7.43 -11.06
CA PHE A 68 1.20 6.98 -11.12
C PHE A 68 1.43 5.99 -12.27
N MET A 69 0.58 4.96 -12.37
CA MET A 69 0.65 3.98 -13.47
C MET A 69 0.42 4.63 -14.84
N PHE A 70 -0.50 5.59 -14.93
CA PHE A 70 -0.74 6.34 -16.15
C PHE A 70 0.49 7.18 -16.56
N GLY A 71 1.17 7.79 -15.59
CA GLY A 71 2.44 8.48 -15.83
C GLY A 71 3.53 7.52 -16.34
N LEU A 72 3.69 6.37 -15.70
CA LEU A 72 4.64 5.34 -16.15
C LEU A 72 4.34 4.87 -17.58
N PHE A 73 3.06 4.67 -17.92
CA PHE A 73 2.65 4.29 -19.26
C PHE A 73 3.08 5.34 -20.30
N TRP A 74 2.83 6.63 -20.06
CA TRP A 74 3.22 7.68 -20.99
C TRP A 74 4.73 7.84 -21.12
N LEU A 75 5.48 7.70 -20.02
CA LEU A 75 6.94 7.75 -20.04
C LEU A 75 7.55 6.63 -20.90
N ASP A 76 6.99 5.43 -20.81
CA ASP A 76 7.40 4.29 -21.64
C ASP A 76 6.95 4.46 -23.10
N TYR A 77 5.70 4.88 -23.33
CA TYR A 77 5.13 5.11 -24.67
C TYR A 77 5.90 6.16 -25.46
N LEU A 78 6.27 7.29 -24.82
CA LEU A 78 7.08 8.35 -25.42
C LEU A 78 8.57 7.99 -25.50
N SER A 79 8.96 6.80 -25.03
CA SER A 79 10.36 6.34 -24.95
C SER A 79 11.29 7.29 -24.18
N ILE A 80 10.75 8.05 -23.24
CA ILE A 80 11.50 8.96 -22.36
C ILE A 80 12.22 8.14 -21.29
N PHE A 81 11.54 7.14 -20.73
CA PHE A 81 12.07 6.32 -19.65
C PHE A 81 11.45 4.92 -19.70
N LYS A 82 12.30 3.90 -19.83
CA LYS A 82 11.88 2.50 -19.92
C LYS A 82 12.22 1.75 -18.63
N LEU A 83 11.21 1.11 -18.07
CA LEU A 83 11.35 0.22 -16.92
C LEU A 83 11.00 -1.21 -17.33
N SER A 84 11.66 -2.19 -16.71
CA SER A 84 11.17 -3.57 -16.81
C SER A 84 9.76 -3.64 -16.23
N ALA A 85 8.93 -4.55 -16.77
CA ALA A 85 7.58 -4.75 -16.27
C ALA A 85 7.56 -5.05 -14.76
N GLN A 86 8.54 -5.84 -14.29
CA GLN A 86 8.71 -6.15 -12.88
C GLN A 86 8.96 -4.89 -12.03
N ASN A 87 9.83 -3.99 -12.47
CA ASN A 87 10.15 -2.76 -11.74
C ASN A 87 8.97 -1.79 -11.73
N ALA A 88 8.26 -1.65 -12.86
CA ALA A 88 7.09 -0.81 -12.97
C ALA A 88 5.96 -1.29 -12.03
N LEU A 89 5.72 -2.60 -11.96
CA LEU A 89 4.75 -3.20 -11.04
C LEU A 89 5.17 -3.02 -9.58
N ALA A 90 6.43 -3.28 -9.25
CA ALA A 90 6.95 -3.12 -7.88
C ALA A 90 6.78 -1.67 -7.39
N LEU A 91 7.14 -0.68 -8.21
CA LEU A 91 6.95 0.73 -7.90
C LEU A 91 5.47 1.09 -7.74
N SER A 92 4.60 0.59 -8.61
CA SER A 92 3.17 0.87 -8.55
C SER A 92 2.52 0.32 -7.28
N ILE A 93 2.90 -0.89 -6.87
CA ILE A 93 2.45 -1.50 -5.61
C ILE A 93 2.96 -0.68 -4.41
N LEU A 94 4.21 -0.24 -4.45
CA LEU A 94 4.81 0.55 -3.38
C LEU A 94 4.10 1.90 -3.23
N VAL A 95 3.88 2.63 -4.32
CA VAL A 95 3.16 3.91 -4.32
C VAL A 95 1.73 3.73 -3.80
N LEU A 96 1.03 2.68 -4.24
CA LEU A 96 -0.32 2.38 -3.77
C LEU A 96 -0.36 2.06 -2.27
N ALA A 97 0.56 1.20 -1.80
CA ALA A 97 0.64 0.80 -0.40
C ALA A 97 0.97 1.97 0.53
N ILE A 98 1.95 2.82 0.15
CA ILE A 98 2.29 4.03 0.91
C ILE A 98 1.08 4.97 0.96
N SER A 99 0.43 5.19 -0.18
CA SER A 99 -0.75 6.06 -0.27
C SER A 99 -1.89 5.56 0.61
N ALA A 100 -2.14 4.25 0.62
CA ALA A 100 -3.17 3.61 1.44
C ALA A 100 -2.93 3.74 2.95
N VAL A 101 -1.71 4.09 3.39
CA VAL A 101 -1.41 4.42 4.78
C VAL A 101 -1.45 5.93 5.01
N LEU A 102 -0.84 6.71 4.11
CA LEU A 102 -0.73 8.17 4.27
C LEU A 102 -2.09 8.87 4.25
N TYR A 103 -2.99 8.51 3.32
CA TYR A 103 -4.27 9.21 3.20
C TYR A 103 -5.19 9.00 4.41
N PRO A 104 -5.44 7.78 4.91
CA PRO A 104 -6.24 7.61 6.12
C PRO A 104 -5.65 8.32 7.34
N VAL A 105 -4.31 8.31 7.50
CA VAL A 105 -3.63 9.01 8.60
C VAL A 105 -3.80 10.52 8.48
N TYR A 106 -3.64 11.06 7.28
CA TYR A 106 -3.79 12.48 7.01
C TYR A 106 -5.23 12.97 7.24
N ILE A 107 -6.22 12.23 6.74
CA ILE A 107 -7.63 12.56 6.90
C ILE A 107 -8.05 12.48 8.38
N SER A 108 -7.60 11.44 9.09
CA SER A 108 -7.87 11.28 10.52
C SER A 108 -7.38 12.45 11.37
N ARG A 109 -6.27 13.09 10.99
CA ARG A 109 -5.70 14.25 11.68
C ARG A 109 -6.45 15.57 11.44
N ARG A 110 -7.33 15.66 10.43
CA ARG A 110 -7.96 16.93 10.07
C ARG A 110 -9.22 17.30 10.86
N GLY A 111 -9.82 16.38 11.64
CA GLY A 111 -10.99 16.66 12.48
C GLY A 111 -12.24 16.94 11.65
N ASP A 112 -13.22 16.03 11.71
CA ASP A 112 -14.43 15.95 10.88
C ASP A 112 -14.23 15.90 9.36
N VAL A 113 -14.41 14.69 8.85
CA VAL A 113 -14.82 14.44 7.46
C VAL A 113 -16.33 14.39 7.43
N ASP A 114 -16.96 15.55 7.30
CA ASP A 114 -18.39 15.60 6.98
C ASP A 114 -18.66 15.02 5.59
#